data_AF-A0A6I5CFM3-F1
#
_entry.id   AF-A0A6I5CFM3-F1
#
_cell.length_a   1.000
_cell.length_b   1.000
_cell.length_c   1.000
_cell.angle_alpha   90.00
_cell.angle_beta   90.00
_cell.angle_gamma   90.00
#
_symmetry.space_group_name_H-M   'P 1'
#
loop_
_entity.id
_entity.type
_entity.pdbx_description
1 polymer ?
#
loop_
_entity_poly.entity_id
_entity_poly.type
_entity_poly.pdbx_seq_one_letter_code
_entity_poly.pdbx_strand_id
1 'polypeptide(L)' 'RRHAQEHGPPPAGDADVPYAFSAGGTEPLRVSFPCPTCLQRIRVPVRGRVRARCGLCRTVLECDT' A
#
# COMPACT_ATOMS: atom_id res chain seq x y z
N ARG A 1 -4.86 -12.68 -25.05
CA ARG A 1 -5.38 -11.42 -25.66
C ARG A 1 -5.19 -10.32 -24.64
N ARG A 2 -4.42 -9.26 -24.95
CA ARG A 2 -4.30 -8.07 -24.09
C ARG A 2 -5.05 -6.94 -24.78
N HIS A 3 -6.06 -6.38 -24.12
CA HIS A 3 -6.66 -5.12 -24.52
C HIS A 3 -6.31 -4.09 -23.45
N ALA A 4 -5.66 -3.01 -23.85
CA ALA A 4 -5.52 -1.81 -23.03
C ALA A 4 -6.81 -0.99 -23.21
N GLN A 5 -7.48 -0.67 -22.11
CA GLN A 5 -8.57 0.30 -22.15
C GLN A 5 -7.95 1.67 -21.92
N GLU A 6 -8.02 2.52 -22.94
CA GLU A 6 -7.71 3.95 -22.83
C GLU A 6 -8.73 4.58 -21.87
N HIS A 7 -8.24 5.14 -20.76
CA HIS A 7 -9.07 5.84 -19.80
C HIS A 7 -9.08 7.32 -20.19
N GLY A 8 -10.25 7.81 -20.61
CA GLY A 8 -10.51 9.24 -20.77
C GLY A 8 -10.40 9.99 -19.43
N PRO A 9 -10.33 11.33 -19.46
CA PRO A 9 -10.11 12.12 -18.25
C PRO A 9 -11.25 11.93 -17.24
N PRO A 10 -10.95 11.84 -15.93
CA PRO A 10 -11.97 11.68 -14.91
C PRO A 10 -12.82 12.96 -14.79
N PRO A 11 -14.14 12.84 -14.53
CA PRO A 11 -14.94 14.00 -14.15
C PRO A 11 -14.44 14.55 -12.81
N ALA A 12 -14.33 15.88 -12.72
CA ALA A 12 -14.06 16.56 -11.47
C ALA A 12 -15.20 16.24 -10.49
N GLY A 13 -14.87 15.59 -9.37
CA GLY A 13 -15.84 15.09 -8.41
C GLY A 13 -16.68 16.21 -7.80
N ASP A 14 -18.00 16.03 -7.84
CA ASP A 14 -18.99 16.89 -7.19
C ASP A 14 -18.78 16.90 -5.66
N ALA A 15 -18.57 18.10 -5.11
CA ALA A 15 -18.20 18.32 -3.71
C ALA A 15 -19.39 18.30 -2.72
N ASP A 16 -20.55 17.75 -3.09
CA ASP A 16 -21.78 17.82 -2.29
C ASP A 16 -22.51 16.46 -2.17
N VAL A 17 -21.76 15.40 -1.89
CA VAL A 17 -22.36 14.09 -1.56
C VAL A 17 -21.89 13.65 -0.16
N PRO A 18 -22.81 13.35 0.79
CA PRO A 18 -22.46 13.01 2.18
C PRO A 18 -21.74 11.66 2.33
N TYR A 19 -21.60 10.91 1.24
CA TYR A 19 -20.75 9.73 1.16
C TYR A 19 -20.13 9.65 -0.23
N ALA A 20 -18.79 9.55 -0.27
CA ALA A 20 -18.02 9.43 -1.50
C ALA A 20 -17.21 8.14 -1.49
N PHE A 21 -17.26 7.38 -2.59
CA PHE A 21 -16.30 6.32 -2.83
C PHE A 21 -14.98 6.98 -3.23
N SER A 22 -14.01 7.06 -2.32
CA SER A 22 -12.64 7.40 -2.71
C SER A 22 -12.19 6.32 -3.70
N ALA A 23 -12.05 6.68 -4.97
CA ALA A 23 -11.32 5.85 -5.93
C ALA A 23 -9.93 5.66 -5.31
N GLY A 24 -9.72 4.47 -4.73
CA GLY A 24 -8.59 4.15 -3.87
C GLY A 24 -7.33 4.69 -4.51
N GLY A 25 -6.76 5.69 -3.84
CA GLY A 25 -5.68 6.48 -4.38
C GLY A 25 -4.53 5.60 -4.83
N THR A 26 -3.64 6.18 -5.64
CA THR A 26 -2.39 5.62 -6.15
C THR A 26 -1.40 5.18 -5.05
N GLU A 27 -1.85 4.98 -3.81
CA GLU A 27 -1.05 4.46 -2.73
C GLU A 27 -0.93 2.93 -2.84
N PRO A 28 0.30 2.39 -2.85
CA PRO A 28 0.50 0.95 -2.90
C PRO A 28 -0.08 0.29 -1.64
N LEU A 29 -0.72 -0.87 -1.81
CA LEU A 29 -1.21 -1.71 -0.70
C LEU A 29 -0.04 -1.97 0.29
N ARG A 30 -0.32 -1.90 1.59
CA ARG A 30 0.69 -2.12 2.64
C ARG A 30 0.23 -3.18 3.62
N VAL A 31 1.14 -4.06 4.00
CA VAL A 31 0.94 -5.02 5.09
C VAL A 31 1.67 -4.56 6.35
N SER A 32 1.13 -4.96 7.50
CA SER A 32 1.72 -4.65 8.80
C SER A 32 1.84 -5.90 9.64
N PHE A 33 3.00 -6.08 10.28
CA PHE A 33 3.29 -7.24 11.13
C PHE A 33 4.23 -6.83 12.28
N PRO A 34 4.25 -7.58 13.40
CA PRO A 34 5.19 -7.31 14.48
C PRO A 34 6.61 -7.74 14.10
N CYS A 35 7.61 -6.94 14.45
CA CYS A 35 9.00 -7.38 14.37
C CYS A 35 9.20 -8.62 15.25
N PRO A 36 9.77 -9.73 14.75
CA PRO A 36 9.95 -10.96 15.54
C PRO A 36 10.97 -10.77 16.67
N THR A 37 11.78 -9.70 16.64
CA THR A 37 12.78 -9.40 17.66
C THR A 37 12.25 -8.51 18.79
N CYS A 38 11.49 -7.46 18.46
CA CYS A 38 11.09 -6.42 19.44
C CYS A 38 9.59 -6.10 19.43
N LEU A 39 8.79 -6.83 18.64
CA LEU A 39 7.34 -6.67 18.46
C LEU A 39 6.87 -5.30 17.94
N GLN A 40 7.79 -4.36 17.68
CA GLN A 40 7.48 -3.10 17.02
C GLN A 40 6.80 -3.36 15.67
N ARG A 41 5.68 -2.68 15.42
CA ARG A 41 4.97 -2.76 14.13
C ARG A 41 5.84 -2.23 13.01
N ILE A 42 5.99 -3.06 11.98
CA ILE A 42 6.63 -2.74 10.72
C ILE A 42 5.52 -2.64 9.67
N ARG A 43 5.62 -1.68 8.75
CA ARG A 43 4.72 -1.56 7.58
C ARG A 43 5.55 -1.63 6.31
N VAL A 44 5.15 -2.47 5.36
CA VAL A 44 5.86 -2.66 4.08
C VAL A 44 4.87 -2.68 2.91
N PRO A 45 5.27 -2.22 1.71
CA PRO A 45 4.43 -2.30 0.52
C PRO A 45 4.31 -3.74 0.01
N VAL A 46 3.15 -4.10 -0.54
CA VAL A 46 2.87 -5.36 -1.24
C VAL A 46 3.35 -5.24 -2.67
N ARG A 47 4.55 -5.76 -2.94
CA ARG A 47 5.19 -5.70 -4.27
C ARG A 47 6.18 -6.84 -4.52
N GLY A 48 5.94 -8.02 -3.95
CA GLY A 48 6.86 -9.15 -3.98
C GLY A 48 7.95 -9.06 -2.91
N ARG A 49 9.16 -9.55 -3.19
CA ARG A 49 10.25 -9.60 -2.21
C ARG A 49 10.70 -8.19 -1.79
N VAL A 50 10.63 -7.89 -0.50
CA VAL A 50 11.07 -6.63 0.10
C VAL A 50 12.03 -6.89 1.26
N ARG A 51 13.08 -6.06 1.38
CA ARG A 51 13.90 -5.99 2.59
C ARG A 51 13.32 -4.94 3.53
N ALA A 52 12.76 -5.38 4.65
CA ALA A 52 12.18 -4.52 5.66
C ALA A 52 13.20 -4.25 6.77
N ARG A 53 13.32 -2.99 7.22
CA ARG A 53 14.12 -2.64 8.41
C ARG A 53 13.19 -2.21 9.54
N CYS A 54 13.37 -2.79 10.72
CA CYS A 54 12.69 -2.31 11.93
C CYS A 54 13.23 -0.93 12.34
N GLY A 55 12.35 0.04 12.57
CA GLY A 55 12.75 1.37 13.04
C GLY A 55 13.32 1.40 14.47
N LEU A 56 13.04 0.38 15.29
CA LEU A 56 13.48 0.29 16.68
C LEU A 56 14.79 -0.51 16.83
N CYS A 57 14.74 -1.83 16.64
CA CYS A 57 15.89 -2.70 16.85
C CYS A 57 16.81 -2.83 15.63
N ARG A 58 16.48 -2.19 14.51
CA ARG A 58 17.24 -2.19 13.24
C ARG A 58 17.42 -3.55 12.55
N THR A 59 16.80 -4.62 13.08
CA THR A 59 16.73 -5.94 12.41
C THR A 59 16.25 -5.77 10.97
N VAL A 60 16.91 -6.47 10.05
CA VAL A 60 16.52 -6.53 8.64
C VAL A 60 15.87 -7.88 8.35
N LEU A 61 14.71 -7.87 7.73
CA LEU A 61 13.90 -9.04 7.40
C LEU A 61 13.70 -9.14 5.89
N GLU A 62 13.67 -10.35 5.36
CA GLU A 62 13.12 -10.60 4.03
C GLU A 62 11.64 -10.91 4.14
N CYS A 63 10.82 -10.17 3.39
CA CYS A 63 9.39 -10.34 3.36
C CYS A 63 8.95 -10.65 1.93
N ASP A 64 8.06 -11.61 1.76
CA ASP A 64 7.32 -11.85 0.52
C ASP A 64 5.90 -11.36 0.75
N THR A 65 5.51 -10.30 0.03
CA THR A 65 4.33 -9.47 0.34
C THR A 65 3.48 -9.19 -0.87
#